data_AF-A0A354U7F7-F1
#
_entry.id   AF-A0A354U7F7-F1
#
_cell.length_a   1.000
_cell.length_b   1.000
_cell.length_c   1.000
_cell.angle_alpha   90.00
_cell.angle_beta   90.00
_cell.angle_gamma   90.00
#
_symmetry.space_group_name_H-M   'P 1'
#
loop_
_entity.id
_entity.type
_entity.pdbx_description
1 polymer ?
#
loop_
_entity_poly.entity_id
_entity_poly.type
_entity_poly.pdbx_seq_one_letter_code
_entity_poly.pdbx_strand_id
1 'polypeptide(L)'
;DMKKSTLLLSAALLAGSMTLSALNAAPVQYVEGKSLCRFTSGNIHLMCYNQGTPQFHTVRPDQRFGGLSIEVDGKPVKGTRSQKDGVVTYSFPNDGKLTILINGEKKVQLTVSFPGAKKLNLSFFIKTAAFAGTSVKVNGAEYPLEINADAAPGNRKLFQEKTDLVSFGSGNADRAFSVKMAEKAEAILHNSPKTGNAFFHILPAKPAEPFSFTFEN
;
A
#
# COMPACT_ATOMS: atom_id res chain seq x y z
N ASP A 1 -60.18 24.57 40.92
CA ASP A 1 -59.21 23.57 41.39
C ASP A 1 -57.83 23.81 40.83
N MET A 2 -56.91 24.19 41.69
CA MET A 2 -55.52 24.48 41.38
C MET A 2 -54.68 23.47 42.16
N LYS A 3 -54.18 22.42 41.47
CA LYS A 3 -53.25 21.45 42.06
C LYS A 3 -51.88 21.59 41.40
N LYS A 4 -50.93 21.95 42.27
CA LYS A 4 -49.48 21.98 42.10
C LYS A 4 -48.94 20.61 41.65
N SER A 5 -47.90 20.61 40.81
CA SER A 5 -46.60 20.02 41.18
C SER A 5 -45.53 20.27 40.11
N THR A 6 -44.52 21.00 40.54
CA THR A 6 -43.12 20.98 40.14
C THR A 6 -42.62 19.59 39.71
N LEU A 7 -41.83 19.48 38.64
CA LEU A 7 -40.57 18.74 38.65
C LEU A 7 -39.74 18.95 37.35
N LEU A 8 -38.59 19.61 37.54
CA LEU A 8 -37.27 19.34 36.96
C LEU A 8 -37.07 19.33 35.43
N LEU A 9 -36.44 20.41 34.97
CA LEU A 9 -35.47 20.45 33.85
C LEU A 9 -34.58 19.19 33.87
N SER A 10 -34.64 18.38 32.81
CA SER A 10 -33.61 17.39 32.50
C SER A 10 -32.99 17.74 31.15
N ALA A 11 -32.01 18.64 31.20
CA ALA A 11 -30.96 18.70 30.21
C ALA A 11 -29.96 17.58 30.54
N ALA A 12 -30.03 16.46 29.81
CA ALA A 12 -28.98 15.44 29.88
C ALA A 12 -28.96 14.59 28.61
N LEU A 13 -27.80 14.64 27.93
CA LEU A 13 -27.20 13.60 27.10
C LEU A 13 -27.92 13.22 25.79
N LEU A 14 -27.81 14.10 24.78
CA LEU A 14 -27.45 13.65 23.43
C LEU A 14 -25.92 13.56 23.33
N ALA A 15 -25.32 12.67 24.12
CA ALA A 15 -23.99 12.15 23.80
C ALA A 15 -24.21 10.97 22.85
N GLY A 16 -24.44 11.31 21.58
CA GLY A 16 -24.44 10.34 20.50
C GLY A 16 -23.16 9.51 20.61
N SER A 17 -23.36 8.20 20.69
CA SER A 17 -22.34 7.19 20.86
C SER A 17 -21.43 7.16 19.63
N MET A 18 -20.52 8.13 19.53
CA MET A 18 -19.31 7.96 18.75
C MET A 18 -18.43 7.00 19.55
N THR A 19 -18.67 5.71 19.41
CA THR A 19 -17.61 4.74 19.59
C THR A 19 -16.57 5.04 18.51
N LEU A 20 -15.65 5.96 18.82
CA LEU A 20 -14.34 6.01 18.20
C LEU A 20 -13.70 4.67 18.55
N SER A 21 -13.94 3.67 17.71
CA SER A 21 -13.02 2.55 17.58
C SER A 21 -11.76 3.12 16.94
N ALA A 22 -10.98 3.87 17.72
CA ALA A 22 -9.57 3.99 17.47
C ALA A 22 -9.02 2.57 17.66
N LEU A 23 -9.10 1.76 16.60
CA LEU A 23 -8.17 0.64 16.47
C LEU A 23 -6.81 1.27 16.69
N ASN A 24 -6.13 0.86 17.76
CA ASN A 24 -4.73 1.15 17.96
C ASN A 24 -3.99 0.54 16.77
N ALA A 25 -3.89 1.29 15.66
CA ALA A 25 -3.07 0.93 14.54
C ALA A 25 -1.67 0.72 15.11
N ALA A 26 -1.15 -0.50 14.99
CA ALA A 26 0.15 -0.85 15.53
C ALA A 26 1.17 0.21 15.06
N PRO A 27 2.02 0.74 15.96
CA PRO A 27 2.90 1.85 15.61
C PRO A 27 3.78 1.45 14.43
N VAL A 28 3.97 2.39 13.50
CA VAL A 28 4.90 2.19 12.39
C VAL A 28 6.32 2.09 12.95
N GLN A 29 7.04 1.05 12.57
CA GLN A 29 8.36 0.72 13.11
C GLN A 29 9.40 0.63 12.00
N TYR A 30 10.62 1.07 12.31
CA TYR A 30 11.82 0.82 11.50
C TYR A 30 12.78 -0.04 12.31
N VAL A 31 13.23 -1.14 11.72
CA VAL A 31 14.28 -2.00 12.28
C VAL A 31 15.47 -1.95 11.34
N GLU A 32 16.58 -1.46 11.87
CA GLU A 32 17.83 -1.37 11.15
C GLU A 32 18.49 -2.75 11.00
N GLY A 33 19.14 -2.99 9.85
CA GLY A 33 20.02 -4.14 9.69
C GLY A 33 20.97 -4.01 8.51
N LYS A 34 22.11 -4.72 8.61
CA LYS A 34 23.22 -4.66 7.65
C LYS A 34 22.87 -5.28 6.29
N SER A 35 22.19 -6.42 6.30
CA SER A 35 21.76 -7.14 5.08
C SER A 35 20.32 -6.83 4.68
N LEU A 36 19.52 -6.39 5.64
CA LEU A 36 18.08 -6.19 5.54
C LEU A 36 17.63 -5.15 6.57
N CYS A 37 16.90 -4.13 6.12
CA CYS A 37 16.08 -3.28 6.99
C CYS A 37 14.62 -3.64 6.82
N ARG A 38 13.82 -3.33 7.83
CA ARG A 38 12.39 -3.58 7.79
C ARG A 38 11.64 -2.35 8.24
N PHE A 39 10.65 -1.93 7.45
CA PHE A 39 9.60 -1.05 7.92
C PHE A 39 8.34 -1.88 8.18
N THR A 40 7.63 -1.63 9.27
CA THR A 40 6.34 -2.25 9.58
C THR A 40 5.28 -1.17 9.57
N SER A 41 4.24 -1.31 8.74
CA SER A 41 3.06 -0.44 8.73
C SER A 41 1.81 -1.29 8.84
N GLY A 42 1.17 -1.26 10.01
CA GLY A 42 0.00 -2.08 10.26
C GLY A 42 0.26 -3.57 10.04
N ASN A 43 -0.39 -4.16 9.04
CA ASN A 43 -0.32 -5.58 8.71
C ASN A 43 0.77 -5.95 7.70
N ILE A 44 1.57 -4.97 7.23
CA ILE A 44 2.56 -5.18 6.17
C ILE A 44 3.96 -4.84 6.66
N HIS A 45 4.91 -5.73 6.36
CA HIS A 45 6.33 -5.44 6.39
C HIS A 45 6.83 -5.09 4.99
N LEU A 46 7.62 -4.02 4.92
CA LEU A 46 8.43 -3.65 3.78
C LEU A 46 9.88 -4.07 4.04
N MET A 47 10.30 -5.13 3.37
CA MET A 47 11.62 -5.77 3.54
C MET A 47 12.61 -5.17 2.55
N CYS A 48 13.62 -4.47 3.07
CA CYS A 48 14.59 -3.73 2.27
C CYS A 48 15.97 -4.41 2.26
N TYR A 49 16.22 -5.23 1.23
CA TYR A 49 17.48 -5.97 1.03
C TYR A 49 18.58 -5.11 0.41
N ASN A 50 19.84 -5.55 0.52
CA ASN A 50 20.99 -4.83 -0.06
C ASN A 50 20.95 -4.63 -1.58
N GLN A 51 20.24 -5.50 -2.30
CA GLN A 51 20.19 -5.52 -3.77
C GLN A 51 18.76 -5.70 -4.26
N GLY A 52 18.45 -5.10 -5.40
CA GLY A 52 17.14 -5.17 -6.04
C GLY A 52 16.20 -4.07 -5.56
N THR A 53 15.02 -4.46 -5.10
CA THR A 53 13.92 -3.59 -4.68
C THR A 53 13.21 -4.20 -3.47
N PRO A 54 12.44 -3.40 -2.71
CA PRO A 54 11.76 -3.90 -1.51
C PRO A 54 10.76 -5.04 -1.79
N GLN A 55 10.64 -5.96 -0.83
CA GLN A 55 9.63 -7.02 -0.83
C GLN A 55 8.52 -6.71 0.20
N PHE A 56 7.35 -7.28 -0.02
CA PHE A 56 6.21 -7.11 0.86
C PHE A 56 5.85 -8.42 1.56
N HIS A 57 5.71 -8.37 2.87
CA HIS A 57 5.29 -9.48 3.71
C HIS A 57 4.07 -9.09 4.54
N THR A 58 3.19 -10.05 4.83
CA THR A 58 2.21 -9.89 5.91
C THR A 58 2.94 -9.94 7.25
N VAL A 59 2.39 -9.33 8.31
CA VAL A 59 2.97 -9.43 9.66
C VAL A 59 2.57 -10.73 10.35
N ARG A 60 1.34 -11.21 10.11
CA ARG A 60 0.80 -12.43 10.73
C ARG A 60 0.07 -13.31 9.70
N PRO A 61 0.63 -14.46 9.30
CA PRO A 61 2.02 -14.88 9.54
C PRO A 61 3.04 -13.96 8.84
N ASP A 62 4.31 -13.96 9.26
CA ASP A 62 5.38 -13.30 8.50
C ASP A 62 5.63 -14.09 7.21
N GLN A 63 4.99 -13.66 6.13
CA GLN A 63 5.02 -14.35 4.85
C GLN A 63 5.11 -13.36 3.71
N ARG A 64 6.08 -13.60 2.82
CA ARG A 64 6.20 -12.86 1.57
C ARG A 64 4.97 -13.09 0.70
N PHE A 65 4.25 -12.00 0.43
CA PHE A 65 3.20 -11.98 -0.59
C PHE A 65 3.62 -11.23 -1.85
N GLY A 66 4.67 -10.40 -1.81
CA GLY A 66 4.92 -9.52 -2.95
C GLY A 66 6.29 -8.86 -3.00
N GLY A 67 6.38 -7.89 -3.91
CA GLY A 67 7.49 -6.95 -3.99
C GLY A 67 7.26 -5.86 -5.02
N LEU A 68 8.03 -4.78 -4.89
CA LEU A 68 8.05 -3.68 -5.83
C LEU A 68 8.99 -4.02 -6.99
N SER A 69 8.55 -3.82 -8.21
CA SER A 69 9.35 -3.80 -9.43
C SER A 69 9.26 -2.39 -10.02
N ILE A 70 10.39 -1.87 -10.49
CA ILE A 70 10.44 -0.55 -11.12
C ILE A 70 10.93 -0.74 -12.54
N GLU A 71 10.17 -0.21 -13.48
CA GLU A 71 10.53 -0.18 -14.90
C GLU A 71 10.64 1.26 -15.37
N VAL A 72 11.73 1.57 -16.05
CA VAL A 72 12.02 2.88 -16.65
C VAL A 72 12.13 2.68 -18.15
N ASP A 73 11.32 3.40 -18.91
CA ASP A 73 11.26 3.30 -20.38
C ASP A 73 11.08 1.86 -20.88
N GLY A 74 10.31 1.05 -20.14
CA GLY A 74 10.00 -0.35 -20.44
C GLY A 74 11.10 -1.34 -20.06
N LYS A 75 12.12 -0.91 -19.30
CA LYS A 75 13.20 -1.79 -18.84
C LYS A 75 13.22 -1.87 -17.31
N PRO A 76 13.28 -3.08 -16.71
CA PRO A 76 13.39 -3.21 -15.27
C PRO A 76 14.75 -2.70 -14.80
N VAL A 77 14.76 -2.00 -13.67
CA VAL A 77 15.97 -1.52 -13.01
C VAL A 77 16.16 -2.22 -11.67
N LYS A 78 17.41 -2.36 -11.23
CA LYS A 78 17.77 -2.92 -9.92
C LYS A 78 18.59 -1.89 -9.16
N GLY A 79 18.30 -1.75 -7.87
CA GLY A 79 18.96 -0.78 -7.01
C GLY A 79 19.96 -1.45 -6.07
N THR A 80 20.96 -0.67 -5.65
CA THR A 80 21.78 -1.00 -4.48
C THR A 80 21.33 -0.14 -3.31
N ARG A 81 21.12 -0.77 -2.15
CA ARG A 81 20.62 -0.11 -0.95
C ARG A 81 21.74 0.53 -0.15
N SER A 82 21.50 1.74 0.34
CA SER A 82 22.19 2.37 1.46
C SER A 82 21.16 2.81 2.52
N GLN A 83 21.62 3.11 3.73
CA GLN A 83 20.77 3.61 4.79
C GLN A 83 21.54 4.58 5.70
N LYS A 84 20.84 5.59 6.21
CA LYS A 84 21.37 6.53 7.20
C LYS A 84 20.20 7.15 7.97
N ASP A 85 20.31 7.26 9.29
CA ASP A 85 19.36 7.98 10.16
C ASP A 85 17.89 7.59 9.93
N GLY A 86 17.61 6.29 9.78
CA GLY A 86 16.25 5.77 9.55
C GLY A 86 15.70 5.95 8.12
N VAL A 87 16.52 6.48 7.21
CA VAL A 87 16.20 6.62 5.78
C VAL A 87 16.91 5.55 4.98
N VAL A 88 16.16 4.76 4.22
CA VAL A 88 16.70 3.78 3.26
C VAL A 88 16.66 4.38 1.86
N THR A 89 17.76 4.30 1.13
CA THR A 89 17.86 4.75 -0.26
C THR A 89 18.33 3.62 -1.15
N TYR A 90 17.61 3.32 -2.23
CA TYR A 90 18.13 2.53 -3.33
C TYR A 90 18.62 3.46 -4.42
N SER A 91 19.87 3.27 -4.85
CA SER A 91 20.44 3.93 -6.02
C SER A 91 20.36 2.99 -7.22
N PHE A 92 19.80 3.50 -8.32
CA PHE A 92 19.64 2.82 -9.60
C PHE A 92 20.52 3.51 -10.66
N PRO A 93 20.69 2.91 -11.85
CA PRO A 93 21.34 3.58 -12.97
C PRO A 93 20.66 4.90 -13.36
N ASN A 94 21.40 5.78 -14.05
CA ASN A 94 20.92 7.07 -14.57
C ASN A 94 20.31 7.96 -13.48
N ASP A 95 21.00 8.08 -12.35
CA ASP A 95 20.59 8.89 -11.19
C ASP A 95 19.24 8.52 -10.57
N GLY A 96 18.71 7.34 -10.92
CA GLY A 96 17.48 6.82 -10.36
C GLY A 96 17.59 6.56 -8.86
N LYS A 97 16.54 6.89 -8.10
CA LYS A 97 16.48 6.73 -6.65
C LYS A 97 15.12 6.26 -6.17
N LEU A 98 15.13 5.44 -5.12
CA LEU A 98 13.97 5.14 -4.28
C LEU A 98 14.35 5.41 -2.83
N THR A 99 13.71 6.41 -2.22
CA THR A 99 13.87 6.75 -0.81
C THR A 99 12.70 6.20 -0.02
N ILE A 100 12.96 5.62 1.15
CA ILE A 100 11.97 5.02 2.04
C ILE A 100 12.24 5.52 3.46
N LEU A 101 11.22 6.07 4.11
CA LEU A 101 11.30 6.62 5.46
C LEU A 101 9.94 6.57 6.17
N ILE A 102 9.96 6.76 7.49
CA ILE A 102 8.73 7.05 8.25
C ILE A 102 8.54 8.56 8.23
N ASN A 103 7.43 9.04 7.68
CA ASN A 103 7.17 10.47 7.52
C ASN A 103 6.60 11.11 8.81
N GLY A 104 6.35 12.42 8.78
CA GLY A 104 5.78 13.16 9.92
C GLY A 104 4.39 12.67 10.37
N GLU A 105 3.64 12.00 9.48
CA GLU A 105 2.35 11.36 9.79
C GLU A 105 2.50 9.94 10.34
N LYS A 106 3.72 9.50 10.61
CA LYS A 106 4.05 8.12 11.04
C LYS A 106 3.59 7.07 10.04
N LYS A 107 3.69 7.34 8.74
CA LYS A 107 3.45 6.37 7.66
C LYS A 107 4.75 6.01 6.96
N VAL A 108 4.83 4.81 6.39
CA VAL A 108 5.96 4.42 5.54
C VAL A 108 5.76 5.08 4.18
N GLN A 109 6.59 6.08 3.88
CA GLN A 109 6.60 6.80 2.61
C GLN A 109 7.69 6.26 1.71
N LEU A 110 7.35 6.09 0.44
CA LEU A 110 8.25 5.73 -0.64
C LEU A 110 8.23 6.87 -1.65
N THR A 111 9.40 7.38 -2.00
CA THR A 111 9.58 8.40 -3.03
C THR A 111 10.54 7.89 -4.10
N VAL A 112 10.05 7.78 -5.32
CA VAL A 112 10.82 7.34 -6.48
C VAL A 112 11.16 8.54 -7.36
N SER A 113 12.36 8.60 -7.91
CA SER A 113 12.79 9.65 -8.85
C SER A 113 13.71 9.07 -9.91
N PHE A 114 13.42 9.33 -11.17
CA PHE A 114 14.28 8.99 -12.32
C PHE A 114 14.37 10.19 -13.26
N PRO A 115 15.31 11.12 -13.00
CA PRO A 115 15.50 12.27 -13.85
C PRO A 115 15.77 11.82 -15.30
N GLY A 116 14.93 12.27 -16.24
CA GLY A 116 15.04 11.89 -17.65
C GLY A 116 14.21 10.68 -18.09
N ALA A 117 13.46 10.03 -17.19
CA ALA A 117 12.52 8.98 -17.59
C ALA A 117 11.40 9.54 -18.48
N LYS A 118 11.08 8.84 -19.57
CA LYS A 118 9.93 9.14 -20.43
C LYS A 118 8.70 8.33 -20.02
N LYS A 119 8.92 7.16 -19.44
CA LYS A 119 7.90 6.30 -18.83
C LYS A 119 8.44 5.73 -17.52
N LEU A 120 7.59 5.71 -16.51
CA LEU A 120 7.87 5.11 -15.22
C LEU A 120 6.69 4.19 -14.85
N ASN A 121 6.98 2.94 -14.53
CA ASN A 121 6.00 1.96 -14.08
C ASN A 121 6.45 1.37 -12.75
N LEU A 122 5.62 1.57 -11.72
CA LEU A 122 5.82 1.00 -10.39
C LEU A 122 4.86 -0.18 -10.25
N SER A 123 5.41 -1.39 -10.33
CA SER A 123 4.64 -2.62 -10.34
C SER A 123 4.76 -3.36 -9.02
N PHE A 124 3.64 -3.71 -8.42
CA PHE A 124 3.55 -4.49 -7.20
C PHE A 124 3.11 -5.89 -7.62
N PHE A 125 4.02 -6.84 -7.48
CA PHE A 125 3.67 -8.25 -7.60
C PHE A 125 2.96 -8.68 -6.31
N ILE A 126 1.79 -9.31 -6.43
CA ILE A 126 0.96 -9.73 -5.30
C ILE A 126 0.56 -11.19 -5.49
N LYS A 127 0.91 -12.04 -4.53
CA LYS A 127 0.37 -13.40 -4.41
C LYS A 127 -1.06 -13.32 -3.88
N THR A 128 -2.02 -13.61 -4.74
CA THR A 128 -3.45 -13.52 -4.42
C THR A 128 -3.86 -14.43 -3.25
N ALA A 129 -3.15 -15.54 -3.02
CA ALA A 129 -3.41 -16.43 -1.88
C ALA A 129 -3.31 -15.73 -0.52
N ALA A 130 -2.43 -14.72 -0.40
CA ALA A 130 -2.33 -13.92 0.82
C ALA A 130 -3.58 -13.05 1.07
N PHE A 131 -4.41 -12.85 0.04
CA PHE A 131 -5.61 -12.00 0.03
C PHE A 131 -6.87 -12.79 -0.40
N ALA A 132 -6.83 -14.12 -0.33
CA ALA A 132 -7.96 -14.96 -0.70
C ALA A 132 -9.21 -14.60 0.12
N GLY A 133 -10.36 -14.51 -0.55
CA GLY A 133 -11.63 -14.11 0.06
C GLY A 133 -11.75 -12.61 0.35
N THR A 134 -10.87 -11.79 -0.19
CA THR A 134 -10.93 -10.32 -0.06
C THR A 134 -11.03 -9.63 -1.43
N SER A 135 -11.30 -8.34 -1.41
CA SER A 135 -11.39 -7.49 -2.61
C SER A 135 -10.36 -6.36 -2.57
N VAL A 136 -10.04 -5.86 -3.76
CA VAL A 136 -9.35 -4.57 -3.97
C VAL A 136 -10.40 -3.48 -4.20
N LYS A 137 -10.26 -2.36 -3.50
CA LYS A 137 -11.12 -1.19 -3.62
C LYS A 137 -10.39 -0.05 -4.31
N VAL A 138 -11.06 0.57 -5.28
CA VAL A 138 -10.63 1.81 -5.91
C VAL A 138 -11.87 2.61 -6.31
N ASN A 139 -11.86 3.91 -6.03
CA ASN A 139 -12.96 4.83 -6.36
C ASN A 139 -14.38 4.35 -5.97
N GLY A 140 -14.49 3.62 -4.86
CA GLY A 140 -15.75 3.07 -4.35
C GLY A 140 -16.21 1.76 -4.99
N ALA A 141 -15.55 1.28 -6.05
CA ALA A 141 -15.77 -0.03 -6.64
C ALA A 141 -14.95 -1.11 -5.92
N GLU A 142 -15.46 -2.35 -5.90
CA GLU A 142 -14.79 -3.51 -5.35
C GLU A 142 -14.49 -4.54 -6.43
N TYR A 143 -13.27 -5.07 -6.44
CA TYR A 143 -12.78 -6.04 -7.40
C TYR A 143 -12.21 -7.26 -6.66
N PRO A 144 -12.85 -8.44 -6.74
CA PRO A 144 -12.35 -9.63 -6.07
C PRO A 144 -11.03 -10.10 -6.70
N LEU A 145 -10.10 -10.58 -5.87
CA LEU A 145 -8.90 -11.28 -6.34
C LEU A 145 -9.21 -12.78 -6.46
N GLU A 146 -9.39 -13.24 -7.69
CA GLU A 146 -9.75 -14.64 -7.96
C GLU A 146 -8.51 -15.55 -7.97
N ILE A 147 -8.71 -16.78 -7.48
CA ILE A 147 -7.78 -17.91 -7.60
C ILE A 147 -8.59 -19.08 -8.12
N ASN A 148 -8.23 -19.57 -9.29
CA ASN A 148 -8.91 -20.69 -9.92
C ASN A 148 -7.92 -21.49 -10.77
N ALA A 149 -7.56 -22.69 -10.31
CA ALA A 149 -6.59 -23.56 -10.97
C ALA A 149 -7.04 -24.02 -12.37
N ASP A 150 -8.36 -24.08 -12.60
CA ASP A 150 -8.97 -24.51 -13.86
C ASP A 150 -9.15 -23.35 -14.85
N ALA A 151 -8.84 -22.11 -14.44
CA ALA A 151 -8.92 -20.97 -15.34
C ALA A 151 -7.96 -21.10 -16.53
N ALA A 152 -8.32 -20.42 -17.64
CA ALA A 152 -7.41 -20.25 -18.76
C ALA A 152 -6.14 -19.48 -18.32
N PRO A 153 -4.96 -19.79 -18.87
CA PRO A 153 -3.76 -19.02 -18.61
C PRO A 153 -3.94 -17.59 -19.12
N GLY A 154 -3.49 -16.60 -18.36
CA GLY A 154 -3.48 -15.20 -18.79
C GLY A 154 -3.77 -14.22 -17.66
N ASN A 155 -3.55 -12.95 -17.99
CA ASN A 155 -3.83 -11.82 -17.11
C ASN A 155 -5.16 -11.18 -17.53
N ARG A 156 -6.13 -11.12 -16.62
CA ARG A 156 -7.36 -10.35 -16.76
C ARG A 156 -7.17 -8.98 -16.12
N LYS A 157 -7.43 -7.91 -16.87
CA LYS A 157 -7.48 -6.56 -16.29
C LYS A 157 -8.75 -6.42 -15.45
N LEU A 158 -8.61 -6.11 -14.16
CA LEU A 158 -9.72 -5.85 -13.25
C LEU A 158 -10.15 -4.38 -13.35
N PHE A 159 -9.19 -3.45 -13.31
CA PHE A 159 -9.43 -2.02 -13.50
C PHE A 159 -8.24 -1.30 -14.12
N GLN A 160 -8.54 -0.12 -14.66
CA GLN A 160 -7.57 0.92 -15.06
C GLN A 160 -8.23 2.27 -14.80
N GLU A 161 -7.80 2.96 -13.76
CA GLU A 161 -8.46 4.16 -13.26
C GLU A 161 -7.45 5.22 -12.83
N LYS A 162 -7.82 6.50 -12.93
CA LYS A 162 -7.08 7.59 -12.29
C LYS A 162 -7.53 7.70 -10.83
N THR A 163 -6.63 7.48 -9.90
CA THR A 163 -6.92 7.50 -8.46
C THR A 163 -5.68 7.90 -7.66
N ASP A 164 -5.88 8.26 -6.40
CA ASP A 164 -4.82 8.49 -5.43
C ASP A 164 -4.88 7.50 -4.26
N LEU A 165 -5.78 6.51 -4.30
CA LEU A 165 -5.93 5.50 -3.26
C LEU A 165 -6.38 4.17 -3.84
N VAL A 166 -5.64 3.12 -3.52
CA VAL A 166 -6.04 1.73 -3.79
C VAL A 166 -5.90 0.93 -2.50
N SER A 167 -6.97 0.27 -2.07
CA SER A 167 -7.02 -0.51 -0.83
C SER A 167 -7.15 -2.00 -1.14
N PHE A 168 -6.29 -2.82 -0.54
CA PHE A 168 -6.28 -4.27 -0.66
C PHE A 168 -6.81 -4.91 0.61
N GLY A 169 -7.29 -6.15 0.52
CA GLY A 169 -7.68 -6.92 1.69
C GLY A 169 -9.03 -6.49 2.30
N SER A 170 -9.90 -5.80 1.55
CA SER A 170 -11.20 -5.42 2.09
C SER A 170 -12.02 -6.64 2.48
N GLY A 171 -12.62 -6.60 3.68
CA GLY A 171 -13.28 -7.75 4.30
C GLY A 171 -12.37 -8.55 5.25
N ASN A 172 -11.07 -8.26 5.33
CA ASN A 172 -10.15 -8.89 6.28
C ASN A 172 -9.15 -7.88 6.88
N ALA A 173 -9.42 -7.42 8.10
CA ALA A 173 -8.64 -6.40 8.78
C ALA A 173 -7.20 -6.82 9.09
N ASP A 174 -6.87 -8.12 9.15
CA ASP A 174 -5.51 -8.61 9.44
C ASP A 174 -4.60 -8.61 8.20
N ARG A 175 -5.18 -8.41 7.02
CA ARG A 175 -4.49 -8.44 5.73
C ARG A 175 -4.70 -7.16 4.93
N ALA A 176 -5.51 -6.25 5.45
CA ALA A 176 -5.79 -4.98 4.81
C ALA A 176 -4.53 -4.10 4.78
N PHE A 177 -4.37 -3.39 3.66
CA PHE A 177 -3.44 -2.28 3.51
C PHE A 177 -3.89 -1.42 2.33
N SER A 178 -3.48 -0.16 2.32
CA SER A 178 -3.73 0.75 1.21
C SER A 178 -2.44 1.37 0.70
N VAL A 179 -2.44 1.68 -0.59
CA VAL A 179 -1.42 2.50 -1.23
C VAL A 179 -2.04 3.85 -1.54
N LYS A 180 -1.61 4.88 -0.83
CA LYS A 180 -2.04 6.27 -1.04
C LYS A 180 -0.97 7.00 -1.84
N MET A 181 -1.32 7.50 -3.02
CA MET A 181 -0.43 8.30 -3.86
C MET A 181 -0.55 9.78 -3.47
N ALA A 182 0.56 10.51 -3.52
CA ALA A 182 0.57 11.95 -3.22
C ALA A 182 -0.24 12.78 -4.25
N GLU A 183 -0.37 12.25 -5.46
CA GLU A 183 -1.19 12.81 -6.54
C GLU A 183 -1.93 11.70 -7.27
N LYS A 184 -3.01 12.04 -7.98
CA LYS A 184 -3.74 11.06 -8.78
C LYS A 184 -2.84 10.53 -9.90
N ALA A 185 -2.67 9.21 -9.95
CA ALA A 185 -1.94 8.51 -10.99
C ALA A 185 -2.85 7.51 -11.71
N GLU A 186 -2.45 7.06 -12.89
CA GLU A 186 -3.10 5.91 -13.51
C GLU A 186 -2.70 4.65 -12.75
N ALA A 187 -3.70 3.92 -12.27
CA ALA A 187 -3.58 2.72 -11.47
C ALA A 187 -4.24 1.57 -12.22
N ILE A 188 -3.52 0.46 -12.40
CA ILE A 188 -3.99 -0.70 -13.16
C ILE A 188 -3.83 -1.94 -12.31
N LEU A 189 -4.85 -2.79 -12.27
CA LEU A 189 -4.73 -4.10 -11.64
C LEU A 189 -5.03 -5.20 -12.64
N HIS A 190 -4.07 -6.10 -12.80
CA HIS A 190 -4.27 -7.37 -13.48
C HIS A 190 -4.35 -8.49 -12.45
N ASN A 191 -5.23 -9.46 -12.68
CA ASN A 191 -5.31 -10.70 -11.93
C ASN A 191 -5.11 -11.87 -12.88
N SER A 192 -4.29 -12.84 -12.48
CA SER A 192 -4.04 -14.11 -13.16
C SER A 192 -4.58 -15.22 -12.27
N PRO A 193 -5.85 -15.61 -12.45
CA PRO A 193 -6.51 -16.57 -11.55
C PRO A 193 -5.82 -17.92 -11.53
N LYS A 194 -5.33 -18.39 -12.69
CA LYS A 194 -4.65 -19.68 -12.83
C LYS A 194 -3.37 -19.76 -12.01
N THR A 195 -2.54 -18.71 -12.07
CA THR A 195 -1.25 -18.69 -11.35
C THR A 195 -1.36 -18.15 -9.93
N GLY A 196 -2.54 -17.67 -9.53
CA GLY A 196 -2.74 -17.04 -8.23
C GLY A 196 -1.92 -15.76 -8.03
N ASN A 197 -1.76 -14.95 -9.08
CA ASN A 197 -0.99 -13.71 -9.01
C ASN A 197 -1.83 -12.49 -9.39
N ALA A 198 -1.47 -11.34 -8.86
CA ALA A 198 -1.98 -10.05 -9.29
C ALA A 198 -0.81 -9.08 -9.48
N PHE A 199 -0.98 -8.16 -10.42
CA PHE A 199 0.00 -7.16 -10.78
C PHE A 199 -0.68 -5.81 -10.71
N PHE A 200 -0.34 -5.06 -9.66
CA PHE A 200 -0.83 -3.71 -9.48
C PHE A 200 0.22 -2.73 -9.99
N HIS A 201 -0.16 -1.88 -10.93
CA HIS A 201 0.74 -0.92 -11.55
C HIS A 201 0.30 0.49 -11.20
N ILE A 202 1.28 1.35 -10.90
CA ILE A 202 1.10 2.80 -10.81
C ILE A 202 1.94 3.42 -11.92
N LEU A 203 1.31 4.26 -12.73
CA LEU A 203 1.91 4.99 -13.84
C LEU A 203 1.85 6.49 -13.52
N PRO A 204 2.94 7.08 -12.97
CA PRO A 204 3.00 8.51 -12.70
C PRO A 204 2.79 9.34 -13.98
N ALA A 205 1.99 10.40 -13.89
CA ALA A 205 1.72 11.27 -15.03
C ALA A 205 2.96 12.03 -15.51
N LYS A 206 3.93 12.23 -14.62
CA LYS A 206 5.18 12.92 -14.88
C LYS A 206 6.38 12.04 -14.49
N PRO A 207 6.81 11.12 -15.37
CA PRO A 207 7.81 10.10 -15.04
C PRO A 207 9.18 10.62 -14.59
N ALA A 208 9.56 11.84 -15.01
CA ALA A 208 10.83 12.46 -14.66
C ALA A 208 10.79 13.27 -13.34
N GLU A 209 9.60 13.53 -12.78
CA GLU A 209 9.45 14.21 -11.50
C GLU A 209 9.42 13.17 -10.35
N PRO A 210 9.86 13.53 -9.13
CA PRO A 210 9.71 12.65 -7.98
C PRO A 210 8.25 12.28 -7.72
N PHE A 211 7.96 10.99 -7.60
CA PHE A 211 6.63 10.47 -7.29
C PHE A 211 6.62 9.80 -5.92
N SER A 212 5.64 10.14 -5.08
CA SER A 212 5.54 9.61 -3.71
C SER A 212 4.25 8.85 -3.46
N PHE A 213 4.35 7.80 -2.66
CA PHE A 213 3.20 7.08 -2.13
C PHE A 213 3.48 6.54 -0.72
N THR A 214 2.44 6.32 0.06
CA THR A 214 2.50 5.78 1.43
C THR A 214 1.75 4.47 1.53
N PHE A 215 2.21 3.59 2.43
CA PHE A 215 1.42 2.45 2.90
C PHE A 215 0.60 2.85 4.12
N GLU A 216 -0.71 2.67 4.02
CA GLU A 216 -1.68 2.95 5.07
C GLU A 216 -2.38 1.65 5.51
N ASN A 217 -2.83 1.61 6.76
CA ASN A 217 -3.70 0.55 7.29
C ASN A 217 -4.86 1.20 8.04
#